data_AF-A0A0N4WRM2-F1
#
_entry.id   AF-A0A0N4WRM2-F1
#
_cell.length_a   1.000
_cell.length_b   1.000
_cell.length_c   1.000
_cell.angle_alpha   90.00
_cell.angle_beta   90.00
_cell.angle_gamma   90.00
#
_symmetry.space_group_name_H-M   'P 1'
#
loop_
_entity.id
_entity.type
_entity.pdbx_description
1 polymer ?
#
loop_
_entity_poly.entity_id
_entity_poly.type
_entity_poly.pdbx_seq_one_letter_code
_entity_poly.pdbx_strand_id
1 'polypeptide(L)'
;MRLVVLSIVLLAQLVQAEFTPHFRKFIHDNFGVSIATSLERTDLGMDASFGGQLNEDDKPQKQAVIIVHGITNKITRFMPMVHFLHSHGYRNSEVYGTTWGDAGATPIGLVDMKCSYVKQIRSFIIAVRQYTGTQVDVLAYSMGAPIARKAILGGNCMDTREILGPPLTEIIDTFVSVAGANHGSVLCLVPIPVGTCNRRTGLHCDSVFLQDINNQSGYEGTYVFSIFSTADEKVCHEFLKIGFRSCGKPVSPIKGGTGYVKKDGLSHDQVMDGTQHLQMNFMTKHAPT
;
A
#
# COMPACT_ATOMS: atom_id res chain seq x y z
N MET A 1 -33.94 36.57 37.86
CA MET A 1 -33.10 35.35 37.90
C MET A 1 -32.85 34.92 36.44
N ARG A 2 -31.71 35.30 35.85
CA ARG A 2 -31.37 34.91 34.46
C ARG A 2 -30.45 33.70 34.54
N LEU A 3 -30.93 32.54 34.08
CA LEU A 3 -30.09 31.36 33.85
C LEU A 3 -29.18 31.65 32.65
N VAL A 4 -27.88 31.60 32.86
CA VAL A 4 -26.88 31.53 31.78
C VAL A 4 -26.64 30.05 31.52
N VAL A 5 -27.08 29.56 30.37
CA VAL A 5 -26.76 28.21 29.88
C VAL A 5 -25.45 28.33 29.10
N LEU A 6 -24.37 27.77 29.64
CA LEU A 6 -23.07 27.72 28.98
C LEU A 6 -23.03 26.44 28.12
N SER A 7 -23.22 26.59 26.81
CA SER A 7 -23.08 25.49 25.85
C SER A 7 -21.60 25.22 25.58
N ILE A 8 -21.09 24.09 26.07
CA ILE A 8 -19.77 23.56 25.72
C ILE A 8 -19.89 22.92 24.33
N VAL A 9 -19.36 23.58 23.31
CA VAL A 9 -19.20 22.99 21.97
C VAL A 9 -17.93 22.15 21.98
N LEU A 10 -18.10 20.83 22.01
CA LEU A 10 -16.99 19.89 21.77
C LEU A 10 -16.62 19.98 20.28
N LEU A 11 -15.52 20.68 19.95
CA LEU A 11 -14.91 20.62 18.62
C LEU A 11 -14.30 19.23 18.43
N ALA A 12 -15.08 18.30 17.91
CA ALA A 12 -14.52 17.12 17.29
C ALA A 12 -13.71 17.59 16.06
N GLN A 13 -12.39 17.55 16.15
CA GLN A 13 -11.54 17.67 14.97
C GLN A 13 -11.87 16.48 14.08
N LEU A 14 -12.74 16.68 13.09
CA LEU A 14 -12.89 15.78 11.96
C LEU A 14 -11.52 15.74 11.30
N VAL A 15 -10.76 14.68 11.55
CA VAL A 15 -9.57 14.35 10.77
C VAL A 15 -10.09 14.09 9.36
N GLN A 16 -10.03 15.10 8.51
CA GLN A 16 -10.29 14.91 7.09
C GLN A 16 -9.16 14.02 6.55
N ALA A 17 -9.53 12.87 6.00
CA ALA A 17 -8.64 12.04 5.22
C ALA A 17 -8.58 12.59 3.78
N GLU A 18 -8.07 13.82 3.67
CA GLU A 18 -7.63 14.44 2.43
C GLU A 18 -6.14 14.79 2.59
N PHE A 19 -5.42 14.97 1.49
CA PHE A 19 -4.12 15.62 1.56
C PHE A 19 -4.23 16.99 2.22
N THR A 20 -3.21 17.35 3.00
CA THR A 20 -3.18 18.72 3.52
C THR A 20 -3.09 19.71 2.37
N PRO A 21 -3.63 20.94 2.51
CA PRO A 21 -3.51 21.97 1.49
C PRO A 21 -2.05 22.23 1.10
N HIS A 22 -1.11 22.08 2.04
CA HIS A 22 0.32 22.22 1.81
C HIS A 22 0.86 21.17 0.84
N PHE A 23 0.60 19.88 1.12
CA PHE A 23 1.08 18.81 0.26
C PHE A 23 0.37 18.80 -1.10
N ARG A 24 -0.93 19.07 -1.13
CA ARG A 24 -1.69 19.24 -2.37
C ARG A 24 -1.10 20.34 -3.25
N LYS A 25 -0.80 21.50 -2.66
CA LYS A 25 -0.14 22.62 -3.36
C LYS A 25 1.23 22.20 -3.90
N PHE A 26 2.04 21.49 -3.11
CA PHE A 26 3.32 20.97 -3.56
C PHE A 26 3.16 20.05 -4.79
N ILE A 27 2.23 19.10 -4.77
CA ILE A 27 2.00 18.20 -5.91
C ILE A 27 1.55 19.00 -7.13
N HIS A 28 0.60 19.91 -6.95
CA HIS A 28 0.11 20.78 -8.02
C HIS A 28 1.24 21.56 -8.69
N ASP A 29 2.10 22.20 -7.89
CA ASP A 29 3.14 23.08 -8.41
C ASP A 29 4.32 22.33 -9.06
N ASN A 30 4.62 21.11 -8.61
CA ASN A 30 5.78 20.34 -9.10
C ASN A 30 5.41 19.27 -10.14
N PHE A 31 4.18 18.76 -10.12
CA PHE A 31 3.72 17.66 -10.99
C PHE A 31 2.48 18.01 -11.82
N GLY A 32 1.86 19.17 -11.57
CA GLY A 32 0.68 19.64 -12.27
C GLY A 32 -0.64 19.13 -11.71
N VAL A 33 -1.72 19.82 -12.09
CA VAL A 33 -3.08 19.56 -11.61
C VAL A 33 -3.57 18.13 -11.87
N SER A 34 -3.18 17.53 -13.01
CA SER A 34 -3.62 16.18 -13.36
C SER A 34 -3.09 15.13 -12.38
N ILE A 35 -1.82 15.24 -11.98
CA ILE A 35 -1.23 14.35 -10.98
C ILE A 35 -1.85 14.61 -9.61
N ALA A 36 -2.00 15.88 -9.21
CA ALA A 36 -2.63 16.24 -7.95
C ALA A 36 -4.03 15.61 -7.82
N THR A 37 -4.90 15.78 -8.81
CA THR A 37 -6.25 15.17 -8.83
C THR A 37 -6.18 13.64 -8.81
N SER A 38 -5.26 13.03 -9.57
CA SER A 38 -5.12 11.57 -9.61
C SER A 38 -4.67 10.96 -8.28
N LEU A 39 -3.94 11.71 -7.46
CA LEU A 39 -3.43 11.26 -6.16
C LEU A 39 -4.39 11.61 -5.02
N GLU A 40 -5.08 12.75 -5.09
CA GLU A 40 -5.98 13.19 -4.02
C GLU A 40 -7.30 12.41 -4.01
N ARG A 41 -7.77 12.00 -5.21
CA ARG A 41 -8.96 11.13 -5.38
C ARG A 41 -10.24 11.67 -4.76
N THR A 42 -10.45 12.99 -4.85
CA THR A 42 -11.70 13.62 -4.40
C THR A 42 -12.94 13.10 -5.12
N ASP A 43 -12.79 12.46 -6.29
CA ASP A 43 -13.84 11.71 -6.98
C ASP A 43 -14.40 10.54 -6.16
N LEU A 44 -13.61 9.99 -5.23
CA LEU A 44 -14.01 8.92 -4.32
C LEU A 44 -14.42 9.44 -2.93
N GLY A 45 -14.42 10.76 -2.71
CA GLY A 45 -14.71 11.41 -1.43
C GLY A 45 -13.49 11.99 -0.74
N MET A 46 -13.75 12.83 0.28
CA MET A 46 -12.75 13.58 1.07
C MET A 46 -11.97 12.73 2.08
N ASP A 47 -12.08 11.41 1.94
CA ASP A 47 -11.49 10.37 2.77
C ASP A 47 -10.66 9.39 1.90
N ALA A 48 -10.32 9.77 0.67
CA ALA A 48 -9.66 8.91 -0.31
C ALA A 48 -8.13 9.04 -0.35
N SER A 49 -7.54 9.95 0.42
CA SER A 49 -6.09 10.18 0.47
C SER A 49 -5.69 10.85 1.78
N PHE A 50 -4.46 10.75 2.26
CA PHE A 50 -4.04 11.51 3.44
C PHE A 50 -2.54 11.74 3.44
N GLY A 51 -2.13 12.67 4.29
CA GLY A 51 -0.74 13.02 4.53
C GLY A 51 -0.42 14.44 4.09
N GLY A 52 0.71 14.92 4.59
CA GLY A 52 1.20 16.26 4.33
C GLY A 52 1.39 17.07 5.60
N GLN A 53 2.20 18.12 5.49
CA GLN A 53 2.44 19.05 6.58
C GLN A 53 1.19 19.91 6.80
N LEU A 54 0.84 20.19 8.05
CA LEU A 54 -0.27 21.10 8.34
C LEU A 54 0.06 22.56 7.96
N ASN A 55 1.33 22.93 8.08
CA ASN A 55 1.89 24.23 7.73
C ASN A 55 3.42 24.09 7.54
N GLU A 56 4.11 25.19 7.28
CA GLU A 56 5.57 25.17 7.05
C GLU A 56 6.39 24.69 8.26
N ASP A 57 5.85 24.79 9.48
CA ASP A 57 6.58 24.43 10.71
C ASP A 57 6.39 22.93 11.07
N ASP A 58 5.41 22.24 10.49
CA ASP A 58 5.18 20.79 10.67
C ASP A 58 6.12 19.94 9.80
N LYS A 59 7.43 20.17 9.92
CA LYS A 59 8.43 19.38 9.17
C LYS A 59 8.48 17.93 9.66
N PRO A 60 8.65 16.93 8.78
CA PRO A 60 8.85 15.55 9.17
C PRO A 60 10.15 15.40 9.99
N GLN A 61 10.09 14.57 11.03
CA GLN A 61 11.19 14.22 11.95
C GLN A 61 11.52 12.72 11.86
N LYS A 62 10.58 11.92 11.35
CA LYS A 62 10.73 10.52 11.00
C LYS A 62 10.66 10.36 9.48
N GLN A 63 11.17 9.22 9.03
CA GLN A 63 11.00 8.78 7.66
C GLN A 63 9.52 8.62 7.31
N ALA A 64 9.15 9.00 6.10
CA ALA A 64 7.76 8.97 5.67
C ALA A 64 7.31 7.55 5.32
N VAL A 65 6.12 7.18 5.81
CA VAL A 65 5.47 5.90 5.55
C VAL A 65 4.39 6.09 4.50
N ILE A 66 4.44 5.30 3.44
CA ILE A 66 3.45 5.24 2.37
C ILE A 66 2.66 3.94 2.51
N ILE A 67 1.36 4.06 2.76
CA ILE A 67 0.45 2.92 2.87
C ILE A 67 -0.19 2.66 1.50
N VAL A 68 -0.06 1.43 1.00
CA VAL A 68 -0.70 0.97 -0.24
C VAL A 68 -1.73 -0.11 0.09
N HIS A 69 -3.00 0.23 -0.08
CA HIS A 69 -4.11 -0.64 0.28
C HIS A 69 -4.27 -1.87 -0.64
N GLY A 70 -5.08 -2.83 -0.21
CA GLY A 70 -5.41 -4.04 -0.97
C GLY A 70 -6.58 -3.89 -1.95
N ILE A 71 -6.88 -4.98 -2.66
CA ILE A 71 -7.98 -5.05 -3.62
C ILE A 71 -9.32 -4.63 -2.99
N THR A 72 -10.15 -3.89 -3.73
CA THR A 72 -11.47 -3.35 -3.29
C THR A 72 -11.47 -2.45 -2.05
N ASN A 73 -10.33 -2.18 -1.41
CA ASN A 73 -10.28 -1.28 -0.28
C ASN A 73 -10.22 0.18 -0.72
N LYS A 74 -10.64 1.05 0.18
CA LYS A 74 -10.30 2.48 0.18
C LYS A 74 -9.20 2.70 1.22
N ILE A 75 -8.39 3.74 1.04
CA ILE A 75 -7.27 4.00 1.97
C ILE A 75 -7.75 4.23 3.41
N THR A 76 -8.98 4.69 3.64
CA THR A 76 -9.58 4.82 4.97
C THR A 76 -9.68 3.54 5.78
N ARG A 77 -9.66 2.37 5.13
CA ARG A 77 -9.58 1.09 5.84
C ARG A 77 -8.32 0.99 6.72
N PHE A 78 -7.30 1.78 6.41
CA PHE A 78 -6.00 1.78 7.08
C PHE A 78 -5.90 2.85 8.17
N MET A 79 -6.98 3.60 8.47
CA MET A 79 -6.98 4.54 9.60
C MET A 79 -6.60 3.92 10.95
N PRO A 80 -6.94 2.65 11.27
CA PRO A 80 -6.40 2.00 12.48
C PRO A 80 -4.87 1.94 12.49
N MET A 81 -4.21 1.71 11.35
CA MET A 81 -2.74 1.73 11.26
C MET A 81 -2.20 3.15 11.39
N VAL A 82 -2.87 4.13 10.77
CA VAL A 82 -2.51 5.55 10.89
C VAL A 82 -2.59 6.00 12.36
N HIS A 83 -3.69 5.69 13.06
CA HIS A 83 -3.84 5.97 14.49
C HIS A 83 -2.79 5.25 15.34
N PHE A 84 -2.46 3.99 15.00
CA PHE A 84 -1.39 3.27 15.66
C PHE A 84 -0.04 4.00 15.51
N LEU A 85 0.33 4.44 14.30
CA LEU A 85 1.55 5.20 14.07
C LEU A 85 1.54 6.54 14.83
N HIS A 86 0.42 7.27 14.83
CA HIS A 86 0.28 8.51 15.59
C HIS A 86 0.45 8.30 17.09
N SER A 87 -0.11 7.21 17.65
CA SER A 87 0.09 6.86 19.07
C SER A 87 1.57 6.55 19.40
N HIS A 88 2.40 6.27 18.39
CA HIS A 88 3.84 6.07 18.50
C HIS A 88 4.66 7.27 17.98
N GLY A 89 4.03 8.45 17.92
CA GLY A 89 4.70 9.72 17.65
C GLY A 89 4.99 10.01 16.18
N TYR A 90 4.35 9.30 15.23
CA TYR A 90 4.29 9.77 13.84
C TYR A 90 3.32 10.95 13.71
N ARG A 91 3.60 11.87 12.77
CA ARG A 91 2.74 13.01 12.43
C ARG A 91 2.10 12.85 11.05
N ASN A 92 1.13 13.72 10.73
CA ASN A 92 0.51 13.77 9.39
C ASN A 92 1.55 14.03 8.29
N SER A 93 2.61 14.78 8.61
CA SER A 93 3.77 15.02 7.75
C SER A 93 4.61 13.77 7.46
N GLU A 94 4.30 12.62 8.07
CA GLU A 94 5.10 11.40 8.01
C GLU A 94 4.30 10.15 7.60
N VAL A 95 2.97 10.24 7.46
CA VAL A 95 2.11 9.09 7.10
C VAL A 95 1.23 9.47 5.91
N TYR A 96 1.37 8.73 4.81
CA TYR A 96 0.81 9.07 3.51
C TYR A 96 0.03 7.89 2.94
N GLY A 97 -1.06 8.18 2.23
CA GLY A 97 -1.87 7.17 1.57
C GLY A 97 -2.73 7.77 0.47
N THR A 98 -2.99 6.99 -0.58
CA THR A 98 -3.94 7.33 -1.64
C THR A 98 -4.71 6.09 -2.07
N THR A 99 -5.96 6.28 -2.50
CA THR A 99 -6.78 5.20 -3.02
C THR A 99 -6.48 4.94 -4.50
N TRP A 100 -5.95 3.76 -4.82
CA TRP A 100 -5.87 3.29 -6.20
C TRP A 100 -7.16 2.56 -6.60
N GLY A 101 -7.44 2.53 -7.90
CA GLY A 101 -8.67 1.91 -8.42
C GLY A 101 -9.92 2.74 -8.13
N ASP A 102 -11.03 2.10 -7.77
CA ASP A 102 -12.35 2.73 -7.68
C ASP A 102 -13.01 2.53 -6.30
N ALA A 103 -12.20 2.28 -5.26
CA ALA A 103 -12.67 1.99 -3.90
C ALA A 103 -13.70 0.83 -3.82
N GLY A 104 -13.59 -0.16 -4.71
CA GLY A 104 -14.43 -1.36 -4.66
C GLY A 104 -15.73 -1.27 -5.45
N ALA A 105 -15.88 -0.26 -6.31
CA ALA A 105 -16.99 -0.19 -7.27
C ALA A 105 -16.91 -1.35 -8.28
N THR A 106 -15.71 -1.73 -8.73
CA THR A 106 -15.51 -2.93 -9.53
C THR A 106 -15.61 -4.18 -8.65
N PRO A 107 -16.48 -5.16 -9.00
CA PRO A 107 -16.56 -6.42 -8.28
C PRO A 107 -15.20 -7.10 -8.16
N ILE A 108 -14.88 -7.65 -6.99
CA ILE A 108 -13.53 -8.15 -6.66
C ILE A 108 -12.94 -9.02 -7.77
N GLY A 109 -13.69 -10.00 -8.31
CA GLY A 109 -13.19 -10.92 -9.34
C GLY A 109 -12.89 -10.29 -10.71
N LEU A 110 -13.29 -9.03 -10.93
CA LEU A 110 -13.05 -8.27 -12.15
C LEU A 110 -11.91 -7.25 -12.01
N VAL A 111 -11.31 -7.12 -10.83
CA VAL A 111 -10.19 -6.19 -10.60
C VAL A 111 -8.88 -6.84 -11.07
N ASP A 112 -8.14 -6.14 -11.92
CA ASP A 112 -6.79 -6.51 -12.37
C ASP A 112 -5.75 -5.41 -12.05
N MET A 113 -4.46 -5.75 -12.11
CA MET A 113 -3.35 -4.84 -11.78
C MET A 113 -2.95 -3.98 -12.98
N LYS A 114 -3.82 -3.00 -13.31
CA LYS A 114 -3.67 -2.11 -14.48
C LYS A 114 -2.44 -1.20 -14.39
N CYS A 115 -1.90 -0.81 -15.54
CA CYS A 115 -0.82 0.19 -15.63
C CYS A 115 -1.17 1.50 -14.93
N SER A 116 -2.43 1.95 -15.03
CA SER A 116 -2.87 3.19 -14.39
C SER A 116 -2.71 3.15 -12.87
N TYR A 117 -2.99 2.01 -12.22
CA TYR A 117 -2.81 1.84 -10.77
C TYR A 117 -1.33 1.86 -10.40
N VAL A 118 -0.49 1.17 -11.20
CA VAL A 118 0.97 1.16 -11.02
C VAL A 118 1.55 2.58 -11.17
N LYS A 119 1.14 3.31 -12.21
CA LYS A 119 1.59 4.69 -12.46
C LYS A 119 1.18 5.63 -11.33
N GLN A 120 -0.05 5.52 -10.84
CA GLN A 120 -0.54 6.31 -9.71
C GLN A 120 0.33 6.09 -8.46
N ILE A 121 0.55 4.83 -8.06
CA ILE A 121 1.38 4.50 -6.89
C ILE A 121 2.83 4.94 -7.10
N ARG A 122 3.38 4.78 -8.31
CA ARG A 122 4.73 5.24 -8.64
C ARG A 122 4.88 6.75 -8.50
N SER A 123 3.95 7.53 -9.07
CA SER A 123 3.91 8.99 -8.94
C SER A 123 3.76 9.40 -7.48
N PHE A 124 2.98 8.68 -6.70
CA PHE A 124 2.80 8.95 -5.27
C PHE A 124 4.08 8.78 -4.48
N ILE A 125 4.80 7.66 -4.68
CA ILE A 125 6.11 7.41 -4.05
C ILE A 125 7.10 8.53 -4.36
N ILE A 126 7.20 8.91 -5.63
CA ILE A 126 8.11 9.98 -6.06
C ILE A 126 7.72 11.33 -5.42
N ALA A 127 6.43 11.67 -5.40
CA ALA A 127 5.94 12.92 -4.82
C ALA A 127 6.21 12.99 -3.32
N VAL A 128 5.91 11.93 -2.56
CA VAL A 128 6.17 11.89 -1.10
C VAL A 128 7.66 11.98 -0.80
N ARG A 129 8.51 11.24 -1.54
CA ARG A 129 9.97 11.34 -1.36
C ARG A 129 10.50 12.74 -1.66
N GLN A 130 10.04 13.38 -2.74
CA GLN A 130 10.49 14.74 -3.07
C GLN A 130 9.99 15.77 -2.05
N TYR A 131 8.77 15.59 -1.54
CA TYR A 131 8.17 16.48 -0.55
C TYR A 131 8.85 16.40 0.82
N THR A 132 9.20 15.20 1.26
CA THR A 132 9.79 14.95 2.59
C THR A 132 11.32 14.99 2.60
N GLY A 133 11.96 14.86 1.44
CA GLY A 133 13.41 14.98 1.28
C GLY A 133 14.22 13.80 1.84
N THR A 134 13.57 12.73 2.28
CA THR A 134 14.21 11.51 2.81
C THR A 134 13.82 10.29 1.98
N GLN A 135 14.45 9.14 2.20
CA GLN A 135 13.91 7.87 1.70
C GLN A 135 12.51 7.64 2.29
N VAL A 136 11.75 6.71 1.73
CA VAL A 136 10.40 6.39 2.22
C VAL A 136 10.28 4.92 2.58
N ASP A 137 9.40 4.63 3.52
CA ASP A 137 8.95 3.28 3.83
C ASP A 137 7.65 2.99 3.09
N VAL A 138 7.53 1.81 2.50
CA VAL A 138 6.32 1.38 1.78
C VAL A 138 5.69 0.19 2.49
N LEU A 139 4.51 0.41 3.04
CA LEU A 139 3.68 -0.60 3.69
C LEU A 139 2.56 -1.02 2.75
N ALA A 140 2.71 -2.17 2.09
CA ALA A 140 1.81 -2.60 1.03
C ALA A 140 1.05 -3.89 1.39
N TYR A 141 -0.28 -3.83 1.29
CA TYR A 141 -1.18 -4.90 1.71
C TYR A 141 -1.76 -5.69 0.54
N SER A 142 -1.87 -7.02 0.66
CA SER A 142 -2.63 -7.85 -0.27
C SER A 142 -2.21 -7.65 -1.74
N MET A 143 -3.15 -7.37 -2.65
CA MET A 143 -2.88 -6.99 -4.05
C MET A 143 -2.12 -5.65 -4.19
N GLY A 144 -2.16 -4.78 -3.18
CA GLY A 144 -1.34 -3.57 -3.13
C GLY A 144 0.15 -3.87 -3.14
N ALA A 145 0.58 -5.00 -2.57
CA ALA A 145 1.99 -5.42 -2.57
C ALA A 145 2.57 -5.62 -3.98
N PRO A 146 2.03 -6.51 -4.85
CA PRO A 146 2.52 -6.65 -6.21
C PRO A 146 2.38 -5.36 -7.04
N ILE A 147 1.33 -4.55 -6.82
CA ILE A 147 1.19 -3.23 -7.48
C ILE A 147 2.33 -2.29 -7.09
N ALA A 148 2.62 -2.16 -5.79
CA ALA A 148 3.70 -1.31 -5.28
C ALA A 148 5.07 -1.84 -5.74
N ARG A 149 5.29 -3.16 -5.72
CA ARG A 149 6.49 -3.79 -6.28
C ARG A 149 6.69 -3.43 -7.74
N LYS A 150 5.64 -3.47 -8.56
CA LYS A 150 5.76 -3.05 -9.98
C LYS A 150 6.03 -1.55 -10.12
N ALA A 151 5.41 -0.72 -9.28
CA ALA A 151 5.64 0.72 -9.24
C ALA A 151 7.11 1.06 -8.91
N ILE A 152 7.72 0.30 -7.99
CA ILE A 152 9.12 0.44 -7.61
C ILE A 152 10.04 -0.12 -8.70
N LEU A 153 9.78 -1.31 -9.23
CA LEU A 153 10.61 -1.94 -10.29
C LEU A 153 10.71 -1.06 -11.55
N GLY A 154 9.62 -0.40 -11.93
CA GLY A 154 9.55 0.35 -13.18
C GLY A 154 9.54 -0.57 -14.41
N GLY A 155 10.29 -0.20 -15.45
CA GLY A 155 10.28 -0.89 -16.74
C GLY A 155 8.99 -0.63 -17.53
N ASN A 156 8.46 -1.66 -18.19
CA ASN A 156 7.24 -1.54 -19.00
C ASN A 156 5.99 -1.99 -18.24
N CYS A 157 4.84 -1.40 -18.52
CA CYS A 157 3.54 -1.93 -18.12
C CYS A 157 3.15 -3.20 -18.93
N MET A 158 2.50 -4.16 -18.28
CA MET A 158 2.21 -5.48 -18.88
C MET A 158 1.00 -5.47 -19.83
N ASP A 159 0.05 -4.58 -19.56
CA ASP A 159 -1.18 -4.34 -20.29
C ASP A 159 -1.04 -3.29 -21.41
N THR A 160 -0.38 -2.16 -21.14
CA THR A 160 -0.30 -1.05 -22.11
C THR A 160 1.06 -0.88 -22.79
N ARG A 161 2.13 -1.50 -22.25
CA ARG A 161 3.54 -1.29 -22.67
C ARG A 161 4.06 0.13 -22.47
N GLU A 162 3.35 0.97 -21.73
CA GLU A 162 3.87 2.28 -21.32
C GLU A 162 5.13 2.11 -20.46
N ILE A 163 6.07 3.05 -20.59
CA ILE A 163 7.36 3.03 -19.88
C ILE A 163 7.19 3.76 -18.55
N LEU A 164 7.43 3.05 -17.45
CA LEU A 164 7.40 3.57 -16.08
C LEU A 164 8.72 4.29 -15.72
N GLY A 165 9.81 3.94 -16.39
CA GLY A 165 11.16 4.43 -16.11
C GLY A 165 11.99 3.46 -15.26
N PRO A 166 13.14 3.90 -14.72
CA PRO A 166 14.05 3.05 -13.97
C PRO A 166 13.48 2.65 -12.59
N PRO A 167 14.08 1.66 -11.91
CA PRO A 167 13.69 1.31 -10.54
C PRO A 167 13.77 2.50 -9.57
N LEU A 168 12.90 2.51 -8.55
CA LEU A 168 12.91 3.48 -7.45
C LEU A 168 13.70 2.99 -6.23
N THR A 169 14.47 1.92 -6.35
CA THR A 169 15.16 1.23 -5.24
C THR A 169 15.90 2.19 -4.31
N GLU A 170 16.65 3.13 -4.87
CA GLU A 170 17.47 4.09 -4.11
C GLU A 170 16.67 5.07 -3.23
N ILE A 171 15.36 5.21 -3.48
CA ILE A 171 14.50 6.11 -2.71
C ILE A 171 13.62 5.37 -1.70
N ILE A 172 13.70 4.03 -1.65
CA ILE A 172 12.97 3.20 -0.68
C ILE A 172 13.95 2.65 0.36
N ASP A 173 13.73 3.00 1.62
CA ASP A 173 14.46 2.39 2.73
C ASP A 173 13.88 1.01 3.03
N THR A 174 12.64 0.95 3.54
CA THR A 174 11.99 -0.31 3.88
C THR A 174 10.73 -0.58 3.06
N PHE A 175 10.64 -1.77 2.46
CA PHE A 175 9.41 -2.32 1.88
C PHE A 175 8.84 -3.41 2.79
N VAL A 176 7.61 -3.23 3.29
CA VAL A 176 6.91 -4.21 4.12
C VAL A 176 5.68 -4.73 3.37
N SER A 177 5.72 -6.00 3.00
CA SER A 177 4.56 -6.69 2.41
C SER A 177 3.71 -7.34 3.50
N VAL A 178 2.45 -6.95 3.64
CA VAL A 178 1.51 -7.50 4.63
C VAL A 178 0.46 -8.31 3.90
N ALA A 179 0.37 -9.61 4.18
CA ALA A 179 -0.51 -10.53 3.47
C ALA A 179 -0.40 -10.42 1.93
N GLY A 180 0.79 -10.12 1.41
CA GLY A 180 0.97 -9.78 0.00
C GLY A 180 0.70 -10.95 -0.93
N ALA A 181 0.09 -10.68 -2.09
CA ALA A 181 -0.16 -11.66 -3.15
C ALA A 181 1.03 -11.74 -4.14
N ASN A 182 2.26 -11.83 -3.63
CA ASN A 182 3.49 -11.60 -4.41
C ASN A 182 3.79 -12.69 -5.45
N HIS A 183 3.30 -13.90 -5.26
CA HIS A 183 3.39 -15.02 -6.20
C HIS A 183 2.01 -15.57 -6.61
N GLY A 184 0.96 -14.76 -6.44
CA GLY A 184 -0.41 -15.09 -6.88
C GLY A 184 -1.41 -15.15 -5.73
N SER A 185 -2.49 -15.88 -5.94
CA SER A 185 -3.45 -16.25 -4.90
C SER A 185 -3.90 -17.69 -5.13
N VAL A 186 -4.16 -18.42 -4.04
CA VAL A 186 -4.76 -19.76 -4.10
C VAL A 186 -6.20 -19.73 -4.66
N LEU A 187 -6.86 -18.58 -4.66
CA LEU A 187 -8.16 -18.39 -5.29
C LEU A 187 -8.06 -18.30 -6.83
N CYS A 188 -6.84 -18.15 -7.36
CA CYS A 188 -6.57 -17.99 -8.78
C CYS A 188 -5.80 -19.18 -9.39
N LEU A 189 -6.00 -20.39 -8.87
CA LEU A 189 -5.43 -21.63 -9.46
C LEU A 189 -5.97 -21.91 -10.86
N VAL A 190 -7.23 -21.56 -11.12
CA VAL A 190 -7.84 -21.65 -12.44
C VAL A 190 -7.79 -20.27 -13.08
N PRO A 191 -7.11 -20.10 -14.23
CA PRO A 191 -7.07 -18.81 -14.91
C PRO A 191 -8.45 -18.46 -15.46
N ILE A 192 -8.89 -17.24 -15.21
CA ILE A 192 -10.06 -16.65 -15.86
C ILE A 192 -9.53 -15.63 -16.87
N PRO A 193 -10.01 -15.61 -18.13
CA PRO A 193 -9.44 -14.73 -19.17
C PRO A 193 -9.41 -13.24 -18.83
N VAL A 194 -10.27 -12.79 -17.91
CA VAL A 194 -10.41 -11.40 -17.47
C VAL A 194 -10.41 -11.31 -15.94
N GLY A 195 -10.13 -10.11 -15.41
CA GLY A 195 -10.26 -9.82 -13.99
C GLY A 195 -9.12 -10.40 -13.13
N THR A 196 -9.40 -10.69 -11.88
CA THR A 196 -8.37 -10.95 -10.86
C THR A 196 -7.49 -12.14 -11.13
N CYS A 197 -8.02 -13.19 -11.76
CA CYS A 197 -7.25 -14.41 -12.00
C CYS A 197 -6.71 -14.51 -13.43
N ASN A 198 -6.61 -13.40 -14.15
CA ASN A 198 -6.10 -13.41 -15.52
C ASN A 198 -4.58 -13.60 -15.60
N ARG A 199 -4.11 -14.18 -16.71
CA ARG A 199 -2.68 -14.51 -16.94
C ARG A 199 -1.82 -13.34 -17.43
N ARG A 200 -2.36 -12.14 -17.53
CA ARG A 200 -1.62 -10.95 -17.98
C ARG A 200 -1.33 -10.02 -16.81
N THR A 201 -2.38 -9.50 -16.18
CA THR A 201 -2.36 -8.52 -15.08
C THR A 201 -3.04 -9.02 -13.81
N GLY A 202 -3.36 -10.32 -13.72
CA GLY A 202 -4.00 -10.93 -12.56
C GLY A 202 -3.04 -11.61 -11.58
N LEU A 203 -3.64 -12.22 -10.55
CA LEU A 203 -3.01 -13.00 -9.48
C LEU A 203 -2.91 -14.49 -9.80
N HIS A 204 -3.14 -14.90 -11.04
CA HIS A 204 -2.71 -16.24 -11.45
C HIS A 204 -1.19 -16.31 -11.36
N CYS A 205 -0.65 -17.37 -10.76
CA CYS A 205 0.80 -17.51 -10.48
C CYS A 205 1.71 -17.30 -11.69
N ASP A 206 1.24 -17.70 -12.88
CA ASP A 206 1.94 -17.57 -14.16
C ASP A 206 1.57 -16.28 -14.90
N SER A 207 0.99 -15.29 -14.22
CA SER A 207 0.67 -14.04 -14.89
C SER A 207 1.94 -13.31 -15.30
N VAL A 208 1.92 -12.67 -16.47
CA VAL A 208 3.07 -11.90 -16.97
C VAL A 208 3.50 -10.84 -15.94
N PHE A 209 2.54 -10.20 -15.28
CA PHE A 209 2.79 -9.25 -14.19
C PHE A 209 3.57 -9.87 -13.03
N LEU A 210 3.13 -11.02 -12.51
CA LEU A 210 3.81 -11.65 -11.40
C LEU A 210 5.16 -12.24 -11.81
N GLN A 211 5.31 -12.72 -13.04
CA GLN A 211 6.60 -13.15 -13.56
C GLN A 211 7.60 -11.99 -13.62
N ASP A 212 7.16 -10.83 -14.12
CA ASP A 212 8.00 -9.63 -14.24
C ASP A 212 8.54 -9.16 -12.89
N ILE A 213 7.67 -8.95 -11.89
CA ILE A 213 8.10 -8.51 -10.55
C ILE A 213 8.92 -9.56 -9.79
N ASN A 214 8.86 -10.84 -10.19
CA ASN A 214 9.60 -11.91 -9.52
C ASN A 214 10.85 -12.36 -10.30
N ASN A 215 11.13 -11.77 -11.47
CA ASN A 215 12.31 -12.07 -12.26
C ASN A 215 13.57 -11.35 -11.75
N GLN A 216 13.39 -10.37 -10.86
CA GLN A 216 14.44 -9.64 -10.18
C GLN A 216 14.17 -9.66 -8.67
N SER A 217 15.20 -9.46 -7.86
CA SER A 217 15.09 -9.47 -6.40
C SER A 217 15.89 -8.33 -5.79
N GLY A 218 15.42 -7.81 -4.65
CA GLY A 218 16.12 -6.77 -3.89
C GLY A 218 15.99 -5.37 -4.48
N TYR A 219 15.07 -5.17 -5.43
CA TYR A 219 14.80 -3.85 -6.00
C TYR A 219 13.77 -3.06 -5.18
N GLU A 220 13.06 -3.72 -4.26
CA GLU A 220 11.95 -3.11 -3.52
C GLU A 220 12.41 -2.02 -2.56
N GLY A 221 13.65 -2.09 -2.07
CA GLY A 221 14.26 -1.12 -1.15
C GLY A 221 15.50 -1.71 -0.49
N THR A 222 16.08 -0.95 0.45
CA THR A 222 17.26 -1.37 1.23
C THR A 222 16.92 -2.56 2.14
N TYR A 223 15.73 -2.54 2.75
CA TYR A 223 15.19 -3.61 3.58
C TYR A 223 13.84 -4.09 3.04
N VAL A 224 13.65 -5.41 2.98
CA VAL A 224 12.45 -6.02 2.40
C VAL A 224 11.91 -7.07 3.35
N PHE A 225 10.71 -6.83 3.89
CA PHE A 225 10.07 -7.72 4.84
C PHE A 225 8.73 -8.24 4.34
N SER A 226 8.33 -9.40 4.83
CA SER A 226 7.00 -9.97 4.60
C SER A 226 6.35 -10.43 5.90
N ILE A 227 5.07 -10.10 6.09
CA ILE A 227 4.25 -10.60 7.19
C ILE A 227 3.08 -11.37 6.55
N PHE A 228 2.87 -12.62 6.93
CA PHE A 228 1.81 -13.44 6.36
C PHE A 228 1.33 -14.51 7.35
N SER A 229 0.17 -15.09 7.07
CA SER A 229 -0.41 -16.20 7.85
C SER A 229 -0.70 -17.40 6.98
N THR A 230 -0.58 -18.61 7.56
CA THR A 230 -1.00 -19.86 6.91
C THR A 230 -2.51 -20.02 6.78
N ALA A 231 -3.26 -19.35 7.66
CA ALA A 231 -4.72 -19.37 7.70
C ALA A 231 -5.36 -18.19 6.95
N ASP A 232 -4.57 -17.35 6.27
CA ASP A 232 -5.08 -16.28 5.41
C ASP A 232 -5.88 -16.89 4.28
N GLU A 233 -7.20 -16.72 4.26
CA GLU A 233 -8.13 -17.41 3.35
C GLU A 233 -8.18 -16.83 1.92
N LYS A 234 -7.63 -15.63 1.69
CA LYS A 234 -7.67 -14.94 0.39
C LYS A 234 -6.39 -15.15 -0.40
N VAL A 235 -5.27 -15.28 0.30
CA VAL A 235 -3.94 -15.48 -0.28
C VAL A 235 -3.47 -16.91 -0.06
N CYS A 236 -3.96 -17.57 0.98
CA CYS A 236 -3.67 -18.94 1.37
C CYS A 236 -5.00 -19.70 1.61
N HIS A 237 -4.99 -21.02 1.75
CA HIS A 237 -6.21 -21.74 2.10
C HIS A 237 -5.84 -23.00 2.87
N GLU A 238 -6.34 -23.10 4.10
CA GLU A 238 -6.05 -24.22 5.00
C GLU A 238 -6.76 -25.51 4.55
N PHE A 239 -8.00 -25.40 4.04
CA PHE A 239 -8.88 -26.55 3.78
C PHE A 239 -8.41 -27.46 2.63
N LEU A 240 -7.57 -26.97 1.72
CA LEU A 240 -7.07 -27.79 0.60
C LEU A 240 -5.80 -28.59 0.94
N LYS A 241 -5.19 -28.42 2.12
CA LYS A 241 -3.85 -28.98 2.45
C LYS A 241 -2.75 -28.66 1.41
N ILE A 242 -3.00 -27.80 0.42
CA ILE A 242 -2.03 -27.23 -0.53
C ILE A 242 -1.52 -25.90 0.07
N GLY A 243 -1.15 -25.96 1.36
CA GLY A 243 -0.94 -24.79 2.21
C GLY A 243 -0.05 -23.73 1.58
N PHE A 244 -0.46 -22.47 1.71
CA PHE A 244 0.36 -21.28 1.43
C PHE A 244 0.97 -21.19 0.02
N ARG A 245 0.63 -22.08 -0.92
CA ARG A 245 1.34 -22.22 -2.19
C ARG A 245 0.41 -22.05 -3.38
N SER A 246 0.82 -21.19 -4.31
CA SER A 246 0.24 -21.11 -5.65
C SER A 246 1.30 -21.58 -6.64
N CYS A 247 0.95 -22.57 -7.46
CA CYS A 247 1.86 -23.19 -8.44
C CYS A 247 3.18 -23.66 -7.83
N GLY A 248 3.07 -24.30 -6.65
CA GLY A 248 4.20 -24.86 -5.92
C GLY A 248 5.06 -23.83 -5.18
N LYS A 249 4.75 -22.52 -5.25
CA LYS A 249 5.55 -21.46 -4.62
C LYS A 249 4.81 -20.82 -3.44
N PRO A 250 5.49 -20.53 -2.32
CA PRO A 250 4.94 -19.73 -1.23
C PRO A 250 4.40 -18.40 -1.79
N VAL A 251 3.16 -18.03 -1.43
CA VAL A 251 2.47 -16.93 -2.11
C VAL A 251 2.97 -15.55 -1.65
N SER A 252 3.12 -15.35 -0.35
CA SER A 252 3.41 -14.02 0.21
C SER A 252 4.87 -13.62 0.40
N PRO A 253 5.83 -14.48 0.81
CA PRO A 253 7.20 -14.03 1.07
C PRO A 253 7.84 -13.60 -0.24
N ILE A 254 8.48 -12.43 -0.21
CA ILE A 254 9.27 -11.94 -1.34
C ILE A 254 10.60 -12.70 -1.36
N LYS A 255 10.89 -13.36 -2.49
CA LYS A 255 12.16 -14.07 -2.67
C LYS A 255 13.33 -13.09 -2.62
N GLY A 256 14.33 -13.39 -1.77
CA GLY A 256 15.50 -12.55 -1.60
C GLY A 256 15.28 -11.33 -0.69
N GLY A 257 14.12 -11.23 -0.03
CA GLY A 257 13.91 -10.19 0.98
C GLY A 257 14.76 -10.41 2.24
N THR A 258 14.99 -9.33 2.99
CA THR A 258 15.74 -9.30 4.25
C THR A 258 15.20 -10.28 5.29
N GLY A 259 13.88 -10.41 5.40
CA GLY A 259 13.28 -11.34 6.35
C GLY A 259 11.77 -11.46 6.22
N TYR A 260 11.19 -12.37 7.01
CA TYR A 260 9.75 -12.49 7.10
C TYR A 260 9.29 -12.95 8.48
N VAL A 261 8.06 -12.62 8.83
CA VAL A 261 7.35 -13.20 9.98
C VAL A 261 6.13 -13.95 9.48
N LYS A 262 6.15 -15.26 9.72
CA LYS A 262 5.00 -16.13 9.51
C LYS A 262 4.17 -16.20 10.79
N LYS A 263 2.87 -15.99 10.67
CA LYS A 263 1.86 -16.25 11.71
C LYS A 263 1.07 -17.51 11.36
N ASP A 264 0.39 -18.05 12.35
CA ASP A 264 -0.54 -19.15 12.18
C ASP A 264 -1.91 -18.74 12.74
N GLY A 265 -2.99 -19.19 12.12
CA GLY A 265 -4.35 -18.95 12.59
C GLY A 265 -4.94 -17.54 12.40
N LEU A 266 -4.23 -16.63 11.72
CA LEU A 266 -4.78 -15.31 11.38
C LEU A 266 -5.42 -15.32 9.99
N SER A 267 -6.64 -14.80 9.87
CA SER A 267 -7.29 -14.49 8.59
C SER A 267 -6.55 -13.37 7.84
N HIS A 268 -6.89 -13.15 6.57
CA HIS A 268 -6.27 -12.10 5.74
C HIS A 268 -6.27 -10.73 6.44
N ASP A 269 -7.45 -10.31 6.92
CA ASP A 269 -7.62 -9.00 7.56
C ASP A 269 -7.03 -8.97 8.98
N GLN A 270 -6.96 -10.11 9.68
CA GLN A 270 -6.27 -10.21 10.98
C GLN A 270 -4.75 -10.10 10.85
N VAL A 271 -4.15 -10.50 9.73
CA VAL A 271 -2.72 -10.23 9.49
C VAL A 271 -2.48 -8.73 9.41
N MET A 272 -3.38 -7.97 8.79
CA MET A 272 -3.28 -6.51 8.72
C MET A 272 -3.45 -5.84 10.08
N ASP A 273 -4.56 -6.12 10.77
CA ASP A 273 -4.92 -5.41 12.00
C ASP A 273 -4.16 -5.93 13.22
N GLY A 274 -3.80 -7.21 13.23
CA GLY A 274 -3.16 -7.88 14.37
C GLY A 274 -1.63 -7.76 14.41
N THR A 275 -1.00 -7.18 13.39
CA THR A 275 0.48 -7.09 13.32
C THR A 275 1.02 -5.68 13.15
N GLN A 276 0.25 -4.64 13.51
CA GLN A 276 0.66 -3.23 13.36
C GLN A 276 2.02 -2.93 14.03
N HIS A 277 2.27 -3.52 15.21
CA HIS A 277 3.56 -3.39 15.88
C HIS A 277 4.72 -4.00 15.07
N LEU A 278 4.51 -5.15 14.41
CA LEU A 278 5.53 -5.75 13.54
C LEU A 278 5.77 -4.89 12.29
N GLN A 279 4.69 -4.35 11.71
CA GLN A 279 4.76 -3.44 10.56
C GLN A 279 5.62 -2.22 10.89
N MET A 280 5.37 -1.57 12.04
CA MET A 280 6.17 -0.43 12.52
C MET A 280 7.60 -0.82 12.89
N ASN A 281 7.81 -1.95 13.57
CA ASN A 281 9.14 -2.43 13.93
C ASN A 281 10.02 -2.66 12.70
N PHE A 282 9.47 -3.21 11.62
CA PHE A 282 10.24 -3.37 10.39
C PHE A 282 10.66 -2.04 9.76
N MET A 283 9.80 -1.02 9.78
CA MET A 283 10.14 0.32 9.26
C MET A 283 11.13 1.06 10.16
N THR A 284 11.08 0.86 11.47
CA THR A 284 11.86 1.68 12.44
C THR A 284 13.13 1.01 12.96
N LYS A 285 13.17 -0.32 12.97
CA LYS A 285 14.26 -1.13 13.55
C LYS A 285 14.85 -2.14 12.58
N HIS A 286 14.22 -2.31 11.41
CA HIS A 286 14.59 -3.34 10.42
C HIS A 286 14.65 -4.77 11.02
N ALA A 287 13.83 -5.01 12.04
CA ALA A 287 13.79 -6.25 12.81
C ALA A 287 12.37 -6.50 13.36
N PRO A 288 11.99 -7.74 13.70
CA PRO A 288 10.65 -8.05 14.21
C PRO A 288 10.41 -7.58 15.65
N THR A 289 11.46 -7.34 16.44
CA THR A 289 11.39 -6.93 17.86
C THR A 289 12.30 -5.76 18.14
#